data_AF-A0A7K2ALS0-F1
#
_entry.id   AF-A0A7K2ALS0-F1
#
_cell.length_a   1.000
_cell.length_b   1.000
_cell.length_c   1.000
_cell.angle_alpha   90.00
_cell.angle_beta   90.00
_cell.angle_gamma   90.00
#
_symmetry.space_group_name_H-M   'P 1'
#
loop_
_entity.id
_entity.type
_entity.pdbx_description
1 polymer ?
#
loop_
_entity_poly.entity_id
_entity_poly.type
_entity_poly.pdbx_seq_one_letter_code
_entity_poly.pdbx_strand_id
1 'polypeptide(L)'
;MALSNHERVGQALTLLRDGISSGAERAWREVYGPTWMQQVNNLLYQPDHSPSADDLSFLLKGVQATWKPIFGKVLPFQTRNYVSLLRDARNKWAHNRKFGSDETVRILDHCEVVLKDFKAPEQAEEVRTLKKALQRQVYEQEGRDERKRLITIPDPAKGQPDSSYPPWR
;
A
#
# COMPACT_ATOMS: atom_id res chain seq x y z
N MET A 1 -15.40 -11.70 -9.95
CA MET A 1 -14.80 -12.24 -8.71
C MET A 1 -14.28 -11.06 -7.90
N ALA A 2 -14.37 -11.10 -6.56
CA ALA A 2 -13.77 -10.05 -5.74
C ALA A 2 -12.24 -10.12 -5.90
N LEU A 3 -11.58 -8.97 -6.13
CA LEU A 3 -10.13 -8.88 -6.17
C LEU A 3 -9.52 -9.47 -4.89
N SER A 4 -8.34 -10.07 -4.99
CA SER A 4 -7.52 -10.42 -3.83
C SER A 4 -6.75 -9.20 -3.30
N ASN A 5 -6.26 -9.29 -2.07
CA ASN A 5 -5.41 -8.24 -1.49
C ASN A 5 -4.09 -8.08 -2.25
N HIS A 6 -3.52 -9.17 -2.74
CA HIS A 6 -2.29 -9.14 -3.54
C HIS A 6 -2.50 -8.43 -4.88
N GLU A 7 -3.59 -8.73 -5.59
CA GLU A 7 -3.94 -8.04 -6.84
C GLU A 7 -4.22 -6.55 -6.62
N ARG A 8 -4.94 -6.17 -5.54
CA ARG A 8 -5.17 -4.76 -5.22
C ARG A 8 -3.87 -4.00 -4.96
N VAL A 9 -2.95 -4.60 -4.20
CA VAL A 9 -1.63 -4.02 -3.98
C VAL A 9 -0.89 -3.88 -5.32
N GLY A 10 -0.92 -4.91 -6.17
CA GLY A 10 -0.32 -4.86 -7.51
C GLY A 10 -0.85 -3.69 -8.36
N GLN A 11 -2.18 -3.55 -8.45
CA GLN A 11 -2.82 -2.44 -9.17
C GLN A 11 -2.40 -1.08 -8.61
N ALA A 12 -2.36 -0.92 -7.29
CA ALA A 12 -1.94 0.34 -6.68
C ALA A 12 -0.45 0.65 -6.88
N LEU A 13 0.42 -0.37 -6.93
CA LEU A 13 1.83 -0.20 -7.26
C LEU A 13 2.02 0.20 -8.73
N THR A 14 1.21 -0.35 -9.65
CA THR A 14 1.20 0.09 -11.05
C THR A 14 0.78 1.56 -11.17
N LEU A 15 -0.32 1.96 -10.51
CA LEU A 15 -0.76 3.36 -10.45
C LEU A 15 0.30 4.27 -9.85
N LEU A 16 0.98 3.82 -8.79
CA LEU A 16 2.08 4.55 -8.17
C LEU A 16 3.22 4.79 -9.16
N ARG A 17 3.67 3.74 -9.88
CA ARG A 17 4.71 3.86 -10.92
C ARG A 17 4.31 4.92 -11.95
N ASP A 18 3.11 4.80 -12.51
CA ASP A 18 2.65 5.65 -13.59
C ASP A 18 2.53 7.11 -13.14
N GLY A 19 2.06 7.34 -11.92
CA GLY A 19 1.92 8.68 -11.36
C GLY A 19 3.25 9.36 -11.00
N ILE A 20 4.25 8.62 -10.50
CA ILE A 20 5.51 9.24 -10.04
C ILE A 20 6.59 9.31 -11.13
N SER A 21 6.54 8.45 -12.16
CA SER A 21 7.63 8.30 -13.14
C SER A 21 8.00 9.63 -13.82
N SER A 22 7.02 10.33 -14.38
CA SER A 22 7.25 11.61 -15.06
C SER A 22 7.71 12.74 -14.12
N GLY A 23 7.22 12.76 -12.88
CA GLY A 23 7.63 13.73 -11.87
C GLY A 23 9.07 13.51 -11.41
N ALA A 24 9.44 12.26 -11.17
CA ALA A 24 10.79 11.89 -10.76
C ALA A 24 11.81 12.12 -11.89
N GLU A 25 11.49 11.72 -13.13
CA GLU A 25 12.34 11.92 -14.29
C GLU A 25 12.64 13.40 -14.53
N ARG A 26 11.61 14.28 -14.50
CA ARG A 26 11.82 15.72 -14.65
C ARG A 26 12.75 16.27 -13.57
N ALA A 27 12.52 15.94 -12.31
CA ALA A 27 13.34 16.40 -11.19
C ALA A 27 14.80 15.93 -11.31
N TRP A 28 15.04 14.71 -11.78
CA TRP A 28 16.40 14.22 -12.02
C TRP A 28 17.05 14.84 -13.25
N ARG A 29 16.31 15.04 -14.35
CA ARG A 29 16.82 15.69 -15.56
C ARG A 29 17.21 17.14 -15.32
N GLU A 30 16.47 17.86 -14.49
CA GLU A 30 16.81 19.25 -14.12
C GLU A 30 18.18 19.36 -13.43
N VAL A 31 18.59 18.34 -12.67
CA VAL A 31 19.83 18.35 -11.88
C VAL A 31 20.98 17.64 -12.58
N TYR A 32 20.73 16.50 -13.21
CA TYR A 32 21.75 15.61 -13.80
C TYR A 32 21.74 15.61 -15.33
N GLY A 33 20.82 16.33 -15.96
CA GLY A 33 20.73 16.44 -17.41
C GLY A 33 20.39 15.12 -18.11
N PRO A 34 20.88 14.89 -19.34
CA PRO A 34 20.53 13.71 -20.13
C PRO A 34 21.09 12.39 -19.55
N THR A 35 22.13 12.45 -18.70
CA THR A 35 22.74 11.27 -18.06
C THR A 35 22.11 10.90 -16.73
N TRP A 36 20.97 11.52 -16.38
CA TRP A 36 20.32 11.37 -15.08
C TRP A 36 20.13 9.93 -14.64
N MET A 37 19.76 9.03 -15.55
CA MET A 37 19.48 7.63 -15.21
C MET A 37 20.74 6.93 -14.69
N GLN A 38 21.88 7.15 -15.35
CA GLN A 38 23.16 6.59 -14.92
C GLN A 38 23.62 7.22 -13.60
N GLN A 39 23.47 8.54 -13.45
CA GLN A 39 23.82 9.25 -12.21
C GLN A 39 23.01 8.74 -11.02
N VAL A 40 21.69 8.63 -11.16
CA VAL A 40 20.81 8.09 -10.12
C VAL A 40 21.17 6.63 -9.81
N ASN A 41 21.42 5.80 -10.83
CA ASN A 41 21.79 4.40 -10.64
C ASN A 41 23.10 4.25 -9.86
N ASN A 42 24.09 5.11 -10.12
CA ASN A 42 25.39 5.09 -9.42
C ASN A 42 25.29 5.52 -7.95
N LEU A 43 24.23 6.24 -7.55
CA LEU A 43 23.98 6.61 -6.16
C LEU A 43 23.31 5.48 -5.36
N LEU A 44 22.83 4.44 -6.03
CA LEU A 44 22.23 3.30 -5.35
C LEU A 44 23.33 2.46 -4.68
N TYR A 45 23.02 1.92 -3.50
CA TYR A 45 23.92 0.99 -2.80
C TYR A 45 24.25 -0.24 -3.67
N GLN A 46 23.25 -0.71 -4.42
CA GLN A 46 23.38 -1.74 -5.45
C GLN A 46 22.79 -1.16 -6.74
N PRO A 47 23.64 -0.69 -7.67
CA PRO A 47 23.20 -0.25 -8.99
C PRO A 47 22.48 -1.38 -9.73
N ASP A 48 21.36 -1.07 -10.35
CA ASP A 48 20.60 -2.02 -11.14
C ASP A 48 21.33 -2.26 -12.48
N HIS A 49 21.38 -3.51 -12.94
CA HIS A 49 22.03 -3.86 -14.22
C HIS A 49 21.34 -3.23 -15.44
N SER A 50 20.01 -3.05 -15.35
CA SER A 50 19.18 -2.45 -16.39
C SER A 50 18.23 -1.44 -15.75
N PRO A 51 18.71 -0.23 -15.38
CA PRO A 51 17.87 0.80 -14.79
C PRO A 51 16.78 1.23 -15.78
N SER A 52 15.57 1.44 -15.30
CA SER A 52 14.44 1.86 -16.13
C SER A 52 13.51 2.79 -15.37
N ALA A 53 13.05 3.85 -16.06
CA ALA A 53 12.02 4.75 -15.55
C ALA A 53 10.64 4.07 -15.44
N ASP A 54 10.47 2.90 -16.03
CA ASP A 54 9.26 2.08 -15.95
C ASP A 54 9.33 1.02 -14.83
N ASP A 55 10.45 0.92 -14.10
CA ASP A 55 10.54 0.05 -12.91
C ASP A 55 10.29 0.85 -11.63
N LEU A 56 9.19 0.56 -10.97
CA LEU A 56 8.86 1.14 -9.66
C LEU A 56 9.97 0.94 -8.62
N SER A 57 10.69 -0.19 -8.64
CA SER A 57 11.78 -0.41 -7.68
C SER A 57 12.88 0.60 -7.88
N PHE A 58 13.33 0.78 -9.12
CA PHE A 58 14.32 1.78 -9.49
C PHE A 58 13.84 3.18 -9.10
N LEU A 59 12.59 3.55 -9.43
CA LEU A 59 12.02 4.85 -9.08
C LEU A 59 12.07 5.12 -7.56
N LEU A 60 11.56 4.19 -6.74
CA LEU A 60 11.54 4.34 -5.28
C LEU A 60 12.94 4.39 -4.66
N LYS A 61 13.87 3.53 -5.14
CA LYS A 61 15.28 3.56 -4.73
C LYS A 61 15.93 4.90 -5.09
N GLY A 62 15.73 5.36 -6.31
CA GLY A 62 16.25 6.63 -6.81
C GLY A 62 15.75 7.81 -5.99
N VAL A 63 14.44 7.87 -5.69
CA VAL A 63 13.85 8.95 -4.89
C VAL A 63 14.48 9.00 -3.50
N GLN A 64 14.74 7.84 -2.90
CA GLN A 64 15.40 7.76 -1.60
C GLN A 64 16.88 8.16 -1.68
N ALA A 65 17.62 7.70 -2.70
CA ALA A 65 19.03 8.02 -2.89
C ALA A 65 19.26 9.52 -3.14
N THR A 66 18.36 10.16 -3.89
CA THR A 66 18.42 11.59 -4.20
C THR A 66 17.54 12.45 -3.28
N TRP A 67 17.16 11.93 -2.10
CA TRP A 67 16.28 12.66 -1.20
C TRP A 67 16.88 14.01 -0.76
N LYS A 68 18.05 14.01 -0.13
CA LYS A 68 18.70 15.25 0.32
C LYS A 68 18.98 16.27 -0.81
N PRO A 69 19.56 15.87 -1.96
CA PRO A 69 19.89 16.84 -3.00
C PRO A 69 18.67 17.38 -3.77
N ILE A 70 17.59 16.60 -3.91
CA ILE A 70 16.46 16.90 -4.81
C ILE A 70 15.12 16.90 -4.06
N PHE A 71 14.62 15.72 -3.70
CA PHE A 71 13.22 15.58 -3.28
C PHE A 71 12.91 16.22 -1.92
N GLY A 72 13.86 16.25 -1.00
CA GLY A 72 13.73 16.87 0.31
C GLY A 72 13.61 18.39 0.28
N LYS A 73 13.82 19.02 -0.88
CA LYS A 73 13.61 20.46 -1.09
C LYS A 73 12.20 20.78 -1.60
N VAL A 74 11.49 19.80 -2.16
CA VAL A 74 10.23 20.02 -2.89
C VAL A 74 9.07 19.17 -2.36
N LEU A 75 9.35 18.06 -1.67
CA LEU A 75 8.35 17.16 -1.09
C LEU A 75 8.35 17.25 0.45
N PRO A 76 7.20 17.00 1.10
CA PRO A 76 7.13 16.86 2.55
C PRO A 76 8.08 15.77 3.08
N PHE A 77 8.57 15.96 4.31
CA PHE A 77 9.47 14.98 4.92
C PHE A 77 8.83 13.60 5.09
N GLN A 78 7.52 13.56 5.38
CA GLN A 78 6.77 12.33 5.59
C GLN A 78 6.76 11.43 4.34
N THR A 79 6.78 12.02 3.14
CA THR A 79 6.81 11.29 1.87
C THR A 79 8.01 10.35 1.79
N ARG A 80 9.16 10.74 2.38
CA ARG A 80 10.35 9.87 2.47
C ARG A 80 10.07 8.56 3.19
N ASN A 81 9.32 8.64 4.28
CA ASN A 81 8.97 7.47 5.09
C ASN A 81 8.01 6.57 4.31
N TYR A 82 7.02 7.17 3.64
CA TYR A 82 6.08 6.42 2.80
C TYR A 82 6.78 5.74 1.61
N VAL A 83 7.72 6.41 0.93
CA VAL A 83 8.54 5.80 -0.13
C VAL A 83 9.29 4.57 0.39
N SER A 84 9.81 4.62 1.62
CA SER A 84 10.51 3.48 2.22
C SER A 84 9.55 2.32 2.49
N LEU A 85 8.38 2.59 3.06
CA LEU A 85 7.34 1.58 3.31
C LEU A 85 6.79 0.97 2.02
N LEU A 86 6.63 1.78 0.97
CA LEU A 86 6.17 1.33 -0.35
C LEU A 86 7.20 0.46 -1.05
N ARG A 87 8.50 0.69 -0.82
CA ARG A 87 9.56 -0.18 -1.33
C ARG A 87 9.47 -1.56 -0.67
N ASP A 88 9.24 -1.62 0.63
CA ASP A 88 9.06 -2.88 1.36
C ASP A 88 7.79 -3.62 0.88
N ALA A 89 6.69 -2.87 0.67
CA ALA A 89 5.45 -3.42 0.11
C ALA A 89 5.63 -3.96 -1.32
N ARG A 90 6.33 -3.24 -2.20
CA ARG A 90 6.68 -3.68 -3.57
C ARG A 90 7.52 -4.94 -3.52
N ASN A 91 8.53 -4.99 -2.65
CA ASN A 91 9.38 -6.17 -2.47
C ASN A 91 8.56 -7.37 -2.04
N LYS A 92 7.72 -7.21 -1.01
CA LYS A 92 6.80 -8.22 -0.51
C LYS A 92 5.85 -8.73 -1.61
N TRP A 93 5.33 -7.83 -2.44
CA TRP A 93 4.44 -8.15 -3.56
C TRP A 93 5.17 -8.96 -4.63
N ALA A 94 6.38 -8.56 -5.02
CA ALA A 94 7.22 -9.25 -6.00
C ALA A 94 7.61 -10.67 -5.54
N HIS A 95 7.74 -10.90 -4.23
CA HIS A 95 7.94 -12.22 -3.64
C HIS A 95 6.63 -13.02 -3.40
N ASN A 96 5.52 -12.59 -3.98
CA ASN A 96 4.20 -13.24 -3.90
C ASN A 96 3.73 -13.54 -2.46
N ARG A 97 4.09 -12.67 -1.51
CA ARG A 97 3.70 -12.83 -0.10
C ARG A 97 2.25 -12.41 0.11
N LYS A 98 1.60 -13.01 1.11
CA LYS A 98 0.21 -12.68 1.48
C LYS A 98 0.13 -11.30 2.15
N PHE A 99 -0.96 -10.59 1.85
CA PHE A 99 -1.29 -9.30 2.45
C PHE A 99 -2.60 -9.41 3.26
N GLY A 100 -2.56 -8.94 4.51
CA GLY A 100 -3.76 -8.79 5.34
C GLY A 100 -4.56 -7.55 4.91
N SER A 101 -5.85 -7.49 5.24
CA SER A 101 -6.73 -6.38 4.84
C SER A 101 -6.24 -5.03 5.38
N ASP A 102 -5.89 -4.96 6.68
CA ASP A 102 -5.39 -3.72 7.28
C ASP A 102 -4.05 -3.27 6.71
N GLU A 103 -3.19 -4.23 6.39
CA GLU A 103 -1.92 -3.98 5.72
C GLU A 103 -2.17 -3.40 4.33
N THR A 104 -3.07 -4.00 3.55
CA THR A 104 -3.45 -3.49 2.23
C THR A 104 -4.03 -2.09 2.32
N VAL A 105 -4.93 -1.81 3.26
CA VAL A 105 -5.47 -0.44 3.46
C VAL A 105 -4.35 0.56 3.72
N ARG A 106 -3.39 0.25 4.59
CA ARG A 106 -2.23 1.13 4.86
C ARG A 106 -1.36 1.34 3.62
N ILE A 107 -1.08 0.28 2.85
CA ILE A 107 -0.30 0.39 1.61
C ILE A 107 -1.01 1.31 0.60
N LEU A 108 -2.33 1.12 0.41
CA LEU A 108 -3.13 1.96 -0.48
C LEU A 108 -3.12 3.43 -0.02
N ASP A 109 -3.18 3.68 1.28
CA ASP A 109 -3.10 5.04 1.83
C ASP A 109 -1.74 5.69 1.57
N HIS A 110 -0.64 4.95 1.77
CA HIS A 110 0.71 5.44 1.46
C HIS A 110 0.86 5.74 -0.05
N CYS A 111 0.33 4.90 -0.93
CA CYS A 111 0.30 5.16 -2.37
C CYS A 111 -0.46 6.47 -2.67
N GLU A 112 -1.64 6.66 -2.09
CA GLU A 112 -2.46 7.86 -2.28
C GLU A 112 -1.72 9.14 -1.86
N VAL A 113 -1.04 9.13 -0.71
CA VAL A 113 -0.27 10.29 -0.23
C VAL A 113 0.90 10.60 -1.16
N VAL A 114 1.71 9.59 -1.51
CA VAL A 114 2.87 9.79 -2.40
C VAL A 114 2.44 10.28 -3.77
N LEU A 115 1.35 9.75 -4.34
CA LEU A 115 0.82 10.21 -5.62
C LEU A 115 0.40 11.69 -5.58
N LYS A 116 -0.24 12.15 -4.50
CA LYS A 116 -0.59 13.57 -4.33
C LYS A 116 0.65 14.46 -4.23
N ASP A 117 1.67 14.01 -3.50
CA ASP A 117 2.94 14.74 -3.37
C ASP A 117 3.65 14.90 -4.72
N PHE A 118 3.60 13.86 -5.56
CA PHE A 118 4.11 13.87 -6.95
C PHE A 118 3.18 14.53 -7.97
N LYS A 119 2.07 15.17 -7.53
CA LYS A 119 1.09 15.85 -8.40
C LYS A 119 0.42 14.92 -9.42
N ALA A 120 0.12 13.70 -9.01
CA ALA A 120 -0.61 12.69 -9.78
C ALA A 120 -2.01 12.43 -9.18
N PRO A 121 -2.94 13.41 -9.23
CA PRO A 121 -4.23 13.32 -8.55
C PRO A 121 -5.17 12.26 -9.15
N GLU A 122 -5.06 11.98 -10.45
CA GLU A 122 -5.90 11.00 -11.14
C GLU A 122 -5.63 9.59 -10.61
N GLN A 123 -4.36 9.18 -10.63
CA GLN A 123 -3.91 7.91 -10.05
C GLN A 123 -4.21 7.83 -8.55
N ALA A 124 -4.10 8.95 -7.83
CA ALA A 124 -4.44 8.99 -6.40
C ALA A 124 -5.92 8.69 -6.14
N GLU A 125 -6.84 9.19 -6.95
CA GLU A 125 -8.27 8.91 -6.80
C GLU A 125 -8.62 7.46 -7.19
N GLU A 126 -7.91 6.89 -8.18
CA GLU A 126 -8.03 5.46 -8.50
C GLU A 126 -7.60 4.56 -7.32
N VAL A 127 -6.45 4.86 -6.72
CA VAL A 127 -5.99 4.16 -5.50
C VAL A 127 -6.99 4.32 -4.35
N ARG A 128 -7.54 5.53 -4.18
CA ARG A 128 -8.57 5.80 -3.16
C ARG A 128 -9.84 4.98 -3.42
N THR A 129 -10.21 4.77 -4.67
CA THR A 129 -11.35 3.92 -5.06
C THR A 129 -11.09 2.46 -4.67
N LEU A 130 -9.89 1.94 -4.94
CA LEU A 130 -9.47 0.59 -4.50
C LEU A 130 -9.55 0.45 -2.97
N LYS A 131 -9.11 1.48 -2.24
CA LYS A 131 -9.14 1.52 -0.76
C LYS A 131 -10.57 1.46 -0.22
N LYS A 132 -11.46 2.31 -0.73
CA LYS A 132 -12.88 2.32 -0.34
C LYS A 132 -13.57 1.00 -0.66
N ALA A 133 -13.27 0.39 -1.81
CA ALA A 133 -13.83 -0.90 -2.19
C ALA A 133 -13.41 -2.02 -1.23
N LEU A 134 -12.13 -2.06 -0.82
CA LEU A 134 -11.65 -3.02 0.18
C LEU A 134 -12.33 -2.80 1.54
N GLN A 135 -12.39 -1.56 2.03
CA GLN A 135 -13.02 -1.25 3.32
C GLN A 135 -14.49 -1.67 3.35
N ARG A 136 -15.24 -1.41 2.27
CA ARG A 136 -16.62 -1.87 2.14
C ARG A 136 -16.71 -3.40 2.23
N GLN A 137 -15.85 -4.11 1.50
CA GLN A 137 -15.82 -5.57 1.54
C GLN A 137 -15.54 -6.11 2.95
N VAL A 138 -14.60 -5.49 3.68
CA VAL A 138 -14.26 -5.87 5.06
C VAL A 138 -15.45 -5.67 5.99
N TYR A 139 -16.09 -4.50 5.99
CA TYR A 139 -17.23 -4.23 6.85
C TYR A 139 -18.45 -5.10 6.54
N GLU A 140 -18.70 -5.41 5.26
CA GLU A 140 -19.75 -6.35 4.88
C GLU A 140 -19.45 -7.77 5.40
N GLN A 141 -18.19 -8.19 5.39
CA GLN A 141 -17.77 -9.48 5.89
C GLN A 141 -17.93 -9.56 7.42
N GLU A 142 -17.46 -8.55 8.14
CA GLU A 142 -17.62 -8.43 9.60
C GLU A 142 -19.10 -8.44 10.00
N GLY A 143 -19.94 -7.69 9.29
CA GLY A 143 -21.39 -7.67 9.53
C GLY A 143 -22.05 -9.03 9.30
N ARG A 144 -21.60 -9.82 8.30
CA ARG A 144 -22.07 -11.19 8.09
C ARG A 144 -21.62 -12.12 9.21
N ASP A 145 -20.38 -12.01 9.64
CA ASP A 145 -19.80 -12.87 10.67
C ASP A 145 -20.43 -12.59 12.04
N GLU A 146 -20.70 -11.32 12.37
CA GLU A 146 -21.42 -10.95 13.59
C GLU A 146 -22.87 -11.45 13.56
N ARG A 147 -23.59 -11.33 12.43
CA ARG A 147 -24.95 -11.91 12.31
C ARG A 147 -24.96 -13.42 12.52
N LYS A 148 -23.98 -14.14 11.95
CA LYS A 148 -23.83 -15.58 12.15
C LYS A 148 -23.53 -15.92 13.60
N ARG A 149 -22.66 -15.14 14.25
CA ARG A 149 -22.34 -15.29 15.67
C ARG A 149 -23.57 -15.15 16.55
N LEU A 150 -24.39 -14.11 16.35
CA LEU A 150 -25.63 -13.88 17.10
C LEU A 150 -26.66 -15.00 16.93
N ILE A 151 -26.74 -15.64 15.75
CA ILE A 151 -27.61 -16.79 15.51
C ILE A 151 -27.08 -18.06 16.20
N THR A 152 -25.76 -18.20 16.32
CA THR A 152 -25.11 -19.41 16.84
C THR A 152 -24.99 -19.41 18.38
N ILE A 153 -25.03 -18.25 19.02
CA ILE A 153 -25.08 -18.13 20.49
C ILE A 153 -26.48 -18.59 20.96
N PRO A 154 -26.59 -19.65 21.78
CA PRO A 154 -27.86 -20.06 22.35
C PRO A 154 -28.43 -18.92 23.20
N ASP A 155 -29.72 -18.64 23.03
CA ASP A 155 -30.45 -17.67 23.85
C ASP A 155 -30.24 -18.00 25.35
N PRO A 156 -29.60 -17.12 26.14
CA PRO A 156 -29.41 -17.35 27.57
C PRO A 156 -30.75 -17.42 28.33
N ALA A 157 -31.85 -16.92 27.76
CA ALA A 157 -33.20 -17.08 28.32
C ALA A 157 -33.81 -18.47 28.04
N LYS A 158 -33.21 -19.27 27.16
CA LYS A 158 -33.59 -20.68 26.89
C LYS A 158 -32.60 -21.67 27.50
N GLY A 159 -31.92 -21.29 28.58
CA GLY A 159 -31.27 -22.25 29.45
C GLY A 159 -32.33 -23.19 30.02
N GLN A 160 -32.48 -24.39 29.45
CA GLN A 160 -33.05 -25.48 30.23
C GLN A 160 -32.18 -25.60 31.49
N PRO A 161 -32.73 -25.48 32.69
CA PRO A 161 -31.96 -25.73 33.89
C PRO A 161 -31.48 -27.17 33.79
N ASP A 162 -30.17 -27.34 33.73
CA ASP A 162 -29.53 -28.65 33.84
C ASP A 162 -29.98 -29.23 35.18
N SER A 163 -30.87 -30.22 35.12
CA SER A 163 -31.53 -30.80 36.29
C SER A 163 -30.60 -31.71 37.10
N SER A 164 -29.29 -31.63 36.87
CA SER A 164 -28.25 -32.45 37.51
C SER A 164 -27.64 -31.81 38.76
N TYR A 165 -28.00 -30.57 39.11
CA TYR A 165 -27.52 -29.95 40.34
C TYR A 165 -28.39 -30.34 41.55
N PRO A 166 -27.81 -30.90 42.63
CA PRO A 166 -28.58 -31.23 43.83
C PRO A 166 -29.11 -29.95 44.52
N PRO A 167 -30.35 -29.99 45.07
CA PRO A 167 -30.93 -28.84 45.76
C PRO A 167 -30.14 -28.55 47.04
N TRP A 168 -29.83 -27.27 47.25
CA TRP A 168 -29.17 -26.79 48.45
C TRP A 168 -30.05 -27.04 49.68
N ARG A 169 -29.44 -27.59 50.73
CA ARG A 169 -30.01 -27.69 52.08
C ARG A 169 -29.36 -26.65 52.97
#